data_AF-A0A6M1XJX4-F1
#
_entry.id   AF-A0A6M1XJX4-F1
#
_cell.length_a   1.000
_cell.length_b   1.000
_cell.length_c   1.000
_cell.angle_alpha   90.00
_cell.angle_beta   90.00
_cell.angle_gamma   90.00
#
_symmetry.space_group_name_H-M   'P 1'
#
loop_
_entity.id
_entity.type
_entity.pdbx_description
1 polymer ?
#
loop_
_entity_poly.entity_id
_entity_poly.type
_entity_poly.pdbx_seq_one_letter_code
_entity_poly.pdbx_strand_id
1 'polypeptide(L)'
;AQNTIRFLKNIMGMWLIQEVARYQNYQYSYAELAALAEKEPAFQQFIDVNDPRFLNLGNMITELQAYCRETQQTVPESPGELARCIYDNLALCYSVELEKLAQLTG
;
A
#
# COMPACT_ATOMS: atom_id res chain seq x y z
N ALA A 1 22.47 -20.38 19.35
CA ALA A 1 22.01 -19.57 18.21
C ALA A 1 21.40 -20.52 17.18
N GLN A 2 20.16 -20.31 16.76
CA GLN A 2 19.53 -21.18 15.76
C GLN A 2 20.19 -20.93 14.40
N ASN A 3 20.74 -21.98 13.81
CA ASN A 3 21.49 -21.96 12.55
C ASN A 3 20.54 -22.02 11.35
N THR A 4 19.54 -21.14 11.31
CA THR A 4 18.50 -21.13 10.28
C THR A 4 18.62 -19.88 9.40
N ILE A 5 18.48 -20.07 8.09
CA ILE A 5 18.43 -18.97 7.12
C ILE A 5 16.98 -18.50 7.02
N ARG A 6 16.76 -17.18 7.19
CA ARG A 6 15.45 -16.55 6.95
C ARG A 6 15.39 -16.05 5.51
N PHE A 7 14.74 -16.80 4.64
CA PHE A 7 14.35 -16.30 3.32
C PHE A 7 13.17 -15.35 3.46
N LEU A 8 13.35 -14.08 3.07
CA LEU A 8 12.30 -13.06 3.08
C LEU A 8 12.51 -12.03 1.99
N LYS A 9 11.44 -11.34 1.62
CA LYS A 9 11.47 -10.12 0.81
C LYS A 9 10.88 -8.96 1.62
N ASN A 10 11.54 -7.80 1.57
CA ASN A 10 11.02 -6.59 2.18
C ASN A 10 9.87 -6.03 1.33
N ILE A 11 8.78 -5.66 2.00
CA ILE A 11 7.63 -4.97 1.42
C ILE A 11 7.42 -3.71 2.24
N MET A 12 7.10 -2.59 1.58
CA MET A 12 6.90 -1.29 2.24
C MET A 12 5.91 -1.37 3.43
N GLY A 13 4.87 -2.20 3.26
CA GLY A 13 3.92 -2.53 4.31
C GLY A 13 3.08 -1.34 4.74
N MET A 14 2.76 -1.29 6.03
CA MET A 14 1.83 -0.31 6.61
C MET A 14 2.40 1.12 6.68
N TRP A 15 3.64 1.35 6.28
CA TRP A 15 4.22 2.70 6.30
C TRP A 15 3.46 3.67 5.37
N LEU A 16 2.92 3.19 4.24
CA LEU A 16 2.12 4.00 3.31
C LEU A 16 0.90 4.64 4.00
N ILE A 17 0.13 3.84 4.76
CA ILE A 17 -1.07 4.34 5.45
C ILE A 17 -0.70 5.24 6.63
N GLN A 18 0.45 5.00 7.27
CA GLN A 18 0.97 5.87 8.32
C GLN A 18 1.30 7.26 7.77
N GLU A 19 1.93 7.33 6.59
CA GLU A 19 2.22 8.60 5.94
C GLU A 19 0.95 9.32 5.47
N VAL A 20 -0.03 8.61 4.90
CA VAL A 20 -1.33 9.22 4.57
C VAL A 20 -1.99 9.82 5.81
N ALA A 21 -2.03 9.07 6.92
CA ALA A 21 -2.55 9.58 8.19
C ALA A 21 -1.75 10.81 8.68
N ARG A 22 -0.42 10.78 8.56
CA ARG A 22 0.46 11.90 8.93
C ARG A 22 0.17 13.16 8.11
N TYR A 23 0.03 13.04 6.79
CA TYR A 23 -0.30 14.17 5.89
C TYR A 23 -1.72 14.68 6.08
N GLN A 24 -2.62 13.86 6.63
CA GLN A 24 -3.96 14.27 7.06
C GLN A 24 -3.99 14.76 8.52
N ASN A 25 -2.84 15.01 9.15
CA ASN A 25 -2.73 15.42 10.56
C ASN A 25 -3.46 14.49 11.55
N TYR A 26 -3.49 13.19 11.24
CA TYR A 26 -4.18 12.17 12.03
C TYR A 26 -5.66 12.49 12.29
N GLN A 27 -6.33 13.13 11.32
CA GLN A 27 -7.77 13.39 11.38
C GLN A 27 -8.62 12.13 11.53
N TYR A 28 -8.10 10.99 11.04
CA TYR A 28 -8.72 9.68 11.15
C TYR A 28 -7.77 8.72 11.86
N SER A 29 -8.32 7.93 12.79
CA SER A 29 -7.64 6.78 13.35
C SER A 29 -7.47 5.69 12.28
N TYR A 30 -6.53 4.76 12.50
CA TYR A 30 -6.33 3.64 11.58
C TYR A 30 -7.58 2.75 11.45
N ALA A 31 -8.36 2.61 12.53
CA ALA A 31 -9.62 1.88 12.51
C ALA A 31 -10.68 2.59 11.65
N GLU A 32 -10.75 3.92 11.72
CA GLU A 32 -11.64 4.71 10.86
C GLU A 32 -11.22 4.64 9.39
N LEU A 33 -9.91 4.73 9.11
CA LEU A 33 -9.39 4.56 7.74
C LEU A 33 -9.73 3.18 7.17
N ALA A 34 -9.62 2.12 7.96
CA ALA A 34 -10.06 0.78 7.57
C ALA A 34 -11.57 0.72 7.29
N ALA A 35 -12.40 1.27 8.18
CA ALA A 35 -13.86 1.31 8.00
C ALA A 35 -14.29 2.20 6.82
N LEU A 36 -13.54 3.24 6.49
CA LEU A 36 -13.76 4.07 5.29
C LEU A 36 -13.36 3.29 4.03
N ALA A 37 -12.20 2.63 4.04
CA ALA A 37 -11.74 1.82 2.92
C ALA A 37 -12.73 0.70 2.57
N GLU A 38 -13.35 0.05 3.56
CA GLU A 38 -14.35 -1.00 3.36
C GLU A 38 -15.58 -0.53 2.58
N LYS A 39 -15.93 0.77 2.66
CA LYS A 39 -17.08 1.34 1.96
C LYS A 39 -16.81 1.68 0.50
N GLU A 40 -15.53 1.75 0.12
CA GLU A 40 -15.13 2.08 -1.25
C GLU A 40 -15.15 0.82 -2.15
N PRO A 41 -15.26 0.99 -3.48
CA PRO A 41 -15.11 -0.12 -4.41
C PRO A 41 -13.69 -0.70 -4.38
N ALA A 42 -13.58 -2.04 -4.46
CA ALA A 42 -12.30 -2.74 -4.53
C ALA A 42 -11.57 -2.50 -5.85
N PHE A 43 -10.23 -2.60 -5.83
CA PHE A 43 -9.38 -2.77 -7.00
C PHE A 43 -9.58 -1.70 -8.08
N GLN A 44 -9.81 -0.46 -7.65
CA GLN A 44 -9.91 0.71 -8.55
C GLN A 44 -8.54 1.23 -8.97
N GLN A 45 -7.51 0.94 -8.17
CA GLN A 45 -6.12 1.32 -8.41
C GLN A 45 -5.19 0.13 -8.22
N PHE A 46 -4.18 0.06 -9.06
CA PHE A 46 -3.10 -0.92 -9.07
C PHE A 46 -1.77 -0.19 -9.02
N ILE A 47 -1.20 -0.10 -7.82
CA ILE A 47 0.07 0.58 -7.55
C ILE A 47 1.14 -0.44 -7.20
N ASP A 48 2.37 -0.23 -7.68
CA ASP A 48 3.52 -0.96 -7.14
C ASP A 48 3.94 -0.31 -5.82
N VAL A 49 3.50 -0.90 -4.70
CA VAL A 49 3.83 -0.42 -3.35
C VAL A 49 5.34 -0.38 -3.05
N ASN A 50 6.17 -1.03 -3.87
CA ASN A 50 7.63 -1.01 -3.75
C ASN A 50 8.30 -0.06 -4.76
N ASP A 51 7.54 0.74 -5.52
CA ASP A 51 8.12 1.75 -6.41
C ASP A 51 8.99 2.72 -5.58
N PRO A 52 10.25 2.97 -5.99
CA PRO A 52 11.17 3.86 -5.27
C PRO A 52 10.62 5.26 -5.00
N ARG A 53 9.64 5.75 -5.77
CA ARG A 53 8.99 7.04 -5.52
C ARG A 53 8.34 7.11 -4.14
N PHE A 54 7.85 5.97 -3.64
CA PHE A 54 7.23 5.90 -2.32
C PHE A 54 8.28 5.90 -1.19
N LEU A 55 9.57 5.77 -1.48
CA LEU A 55 10.64 5.95 -0.48
C LEU A 55 11.01 7.43 -0.24
N ASN A 56 10.58 8.33 -1.12
CA ASN A 56 10.92 9.74 -1.02
C ASN A 56 10.13 10.44 0.10
N LEU A 57 10.76 11.40 0.78
CA LEU A 57 10.17 12.24 1.83
C LEU A 57 9.10 13.25 1.32
N GLY A 58 8.55 13.02 0.13
CA GLY A 58 7.50 13.85 -0.47
C GLY A 58 6.13 13.61 0.17
N ASN A 59 5.12 14.34 -0.30
CA ASN A 59 3.75 14.11 0.14
C ASN A 59 3.22 12.79 -0.45
N MET A 60 3.05 11.78 0.40
CA MET A 60 2.62 10.44 -0.01
C MET A 60 1.30 10.46 -0.77
N ILE A 61 0.37 11.33 -0.38
CA ILE A 61 -0.93 11.46 -1.04
C ILE A 61 -0.74 11.97 -2.47
N THR A 62 0.12 12.99 -2.66
CA THR A 62 0.37 13.54 -3.99
C THR A 62 1.12 12.55 -4.88
N GLU A 63 2.04 11.77 -4.33
CA GLU A 63 2.75 10.71 -5.06
C GLU A 63 1.81 9.59 -5.50
N LEU A 64 0.91 9.13 -4.62
CA LEU A 64 -0.12 8.15 -4.96
C LEU A 64 -1.04 8.66 -6.08
N GLN A 65 -1.48 9.91 -5.97
CA GLN A 65 -2.31 10.54 -7.00
C GLN A 65 -1.57 10.72 -8.32
N ALA A 66 -0.31 11.14 -8.28
CA ALA A 66 0.54 11.27 -9.46
C ALA A 66 0.73 9.93 -10.16
N TYR A 67 1.04 8.87 -9.40
CA TYR A 67 1.14 7.51 -9.92
C TYR A 67 -0.14 7.09 -10.65
N CYS A 68 -1.30 7.30 -10.02
CA CYS A 68 -2.59 6.95 -10.63
C CYS A 68 -2.86 7.76 -11.91
N ARG A 69 -2.52 9.07 -11.92
CA ARG A 69 -2.66 9.91 -13.13
C ARG A 69 -1.76 9.44 -14.27
N GLU A 70 -0.49 9.16 -13.98
CA GLU A 70 0.51 8.71 -14.95
C GLU A 70 0.14 7.37 -15.60
N THR A 71 -0.47 6.49 -14.80
CA THR A 71 -0.91 5.15 -15.23
C THR A 71 -2.35 5.12 -15.75
N GLN A 72 -3.00 6.28 -15.90
CA GLN A 72 -4.38 6.42 -16.39
C GLN A 72 -5.43 5.66 -15.56
N GLN A 73 -5.21 5.59 -14.25
CA GLN A 73 -6.10 4.95 -13.28
C GLN A 73 -6.96 5.99 -12.55
N THR A 74 -8.01 5.52 -11.85
CA THR A 74 -8.85 6.38 -11.02
C THR A 74 -8.02 7.02 -9.92
N VAL A 75 -8.01 8.35 -9.85
CA VAL A 75 -7.21 9.08 -8.85
C VAL A 75 -7.93 9.06 -7.52
N PRO A 76 -7.33 8.54 -6.43
CA PRO A 76 -7.94 8.57 -5.11
C PRO A 76 -7.88 9.98 -4.51
N GLU A 77 -9.02 10.50 -4.09
CA GLU A 77 -9.15 11.84 -3.50
C GLU A 77 -9.62 11.77 -2.04
N SER A 78 -10.52 10.83 -1.74
CA SER A 78 -11.08 10.64 -0.40
C SER A 78 -10.10 9.88 0.52
N PRO A 79 -10.16 10.08 1.86
CA PRO A 79 -9.40 9.27 2.81
C PRO A 79 -9.70 7.77 2.69
N GLY A 80 -10.96 7.42 2.38
CA GLY A 80 -11.38 6.05 2.13
C GLY A 80 -10.75 5.47 0.87
N GLU A 81 -10.73 6.23 -0.22
CA GLU A 81 -10.15 5.81 -1.50
C GLU A 81 -8.63 5.63 -1.37
N LEU A 82 -7.95 6.55 -0.67
CA LEU A 82 -6.52 6.45 -0.39
C LEU A 82 -6.20 5.20 0.43
N ALA A 83 -6.95 4.96 1.50
CA ALA A 83 -6.78 3.77 2.34
C ALA A 83 -7.10 2.48 1.56
N ARG A 84 -8.16 2.48 0.75
CA ARG A 84 -8.55 1.33 -0.08
C ARG A 84 -7.49 0.99 -1.11
N CYS A 85 -6.97 1.99 -1.82
CA CYS A 85 -5.87 1.86 -2.76
C CYS A 85 -4.64 1.20 -2.09
N ILE A 86 -4.25 1.66 -0.89
CA ILE A 86 -3.10 1.09 -0.18
C ILE A 86 -3.37 -0.37 0.22
N TYR A 87 -4.51 -0.67 0.84
CA TYR A 87 -4.80 -2.01 1.35
C TYR A 87 -4.95 -3.05 0.25
N ASP A 88 -5.63 -2.72 -0.85
CA ASP A 88 -5.80 -3.64 -1.97
C ASP A 88 -4.45 -4.01 -2.58
N ASN A 89 -3.55 -3.03 -2.74
CA ASN A 89 -2.24 -3.26 -3.36
C ASN A 89 -1.24 -3.94 -2.42
N LEU A 90 -1.32 -3.71 -1.11
CA LEU A 90 -0.58 -4.50 -0.14
C LEU A 90 -1.04 -5.96 -0.16
N ALA A 91 -2.35 -6.22 -0.22
CA ALA A 91 -2.90 -7.57 -0.31
C ALA A 91 -2.44 -8.30 -1.58
N LEU A 92 -2.44 -7.61 -2.73
CA LEU A 92 -1.91 -8.13 -3.99
C LEU A 92 -0.40 -8.39 -3.92
N CYS A 93 0.37 -7.49 -3.31
CA CYS A 93 1.81 -7.69 -3.14
C CYS A 93 2.08 -8.93 -2.27
N TYR A 94 1.35 -9.11 -1.17
CA TYR A 94 1.47 -10.29 -0.33
C TYR A 94 1.11 -11.58 -1.04
N SER A 95 0.03 -11.62 -1.83
CA SER A 95 -0.35 -12.84 -2.55
C SER A 95 0.73 -13.26 -3.56
N VAL A 96 1.25 -12.31 -4.33
CA VAL A 96 2.32 -12.55 -5.31
C VAL A 96 3.61 -13.02 -4.66
N GLU A 97 4.02 -12.41 -3.55
CA GLU A 97 5.26 -12.80 -2.87
C GLU A 97 5.14 -14.13 -2.12
N LEU A 98 3.96 -14.45 -1.58
CA LEU A 98 3.67 -15.78 -1.03
C LEU A 98 3.76 -16.87 -2.10
N GLU A 99 3.23 -16.62 -3.30
CA GLU A 99 3.31 -17.57 -4.41
C GLU A 99 4.76 -17.80 -4.87
N LYS A 100 5.55 -16.73 -5.00
CA LYS A 100 6.98 -16.83 -5.34
C LYS A 100 7.78 -17.61 -4.29
N LEU A 101 7.51 -17.37 -3.01
CA LEU A 101 8.15 -18.11 -1.93
C LEU A 101 7.79 -19.60 -2.00
N ALA A 102 6.52 -19.93 -2.23
CA ALA A 102 6.08 -21.31 -2.39
C ALA A 102 6.81 -22.02 -3.55
N GLN A 103 6.96 -21.35 -4.71
CA GLN A 103 7.68 -21.89 -5.87
C GLN A 103 9.18 -22.12 -5.62
N LEU A 104 9.83 -21.33 -4.77
CA LEU A 104 11.25 -21.47 -4.46
C LEU A 104 11.55 -22.52 -3.39
N THR A 105 10.54 -22.87 -2.58
CA THR A 105 10.66 -23.85 -1.49
C THR A 105 10.05 -25.23 -1.80
N GLY A 106 9.32 -25.34 -2.91
CA GLY A 106 8.75 -26.60 -3.43
C GLY A 106 9.61 -27.20 -4.54
#